data_AF-A0A3L7STK2-F1
#
_entry.id   AF-A0A3L7STK2-F1
#
_cell.length_a   1.000
_cell.length_b   1.000
_cell.length_c   1.000
_cell.angle_alpha   90.00
_cell.angle_beta   90.00
_cell.angle_gamma   90.00
#
_symmetry.space_group_name_H-M   'P 1'
#
loop_
_entity.id
_entity.type
_entity.pdbx_description
1 polymer ?
#
loop_
_entity_poly.entity_id
_entity_poly.type
_entity_poly.pdbx_seq_one_letter_code
_entity_poly.pdbx_strand_id
1 'polypeptide(L)'
;HDGFLGHSYLGEWVNWGAATNASDLRNDYGLVRVQVDGQLINTGLNKVGVFFGDHSRTSIGVLLNTGSNIGAFANLLPGGLLPRNVPAFASSKNGKLVQGNSWEILMQIASVVMQRRQRELTTELEQLYQNVFHLTSLHRKKIAIEPEIPFNRKSA
;
A
#
# COMPACT_ATOMS: atom_id res chain seq x y z
N HIS A 1 -22.27 -4.64 -6.98
CA HIS A 1 -20.93 -4.43 -7.57
C HIS A 1 -19.94 -5.22 -6.75
N ASP A 2 -19.13 -6.05 -7.38
CA ASP A 2 -18.13 -6.89 -6.71
C ASP A 2 -16.82 -6.13 -6.44
N GLY A 3 -16.94 -4.81 -6.24
CA GLY A 3 -15.84 -3.84 -6.12
C GLY A 3 -15.83 -2.78 -7.21
N PHE A 4 -15.23 -1.62 -6.92
CA PHE A 4 -15.01 -0.54 -7.88
C PHE A 4 -13.65 0.14 -7.63
N LEU A 5 -12.77 0.11 -8.63
CA LEU A 5 -11.41 0.69 -8.56
C LEU A 5 -11.33 2.09 -9.21
N GLY A 6 -12.45 2.63 -9.71
CA GLY A 6 -12.46 3.93 -10.34
C GLY A 6 -12.08 5.08 -9.39
N HIS A 7 -11.76 6.24 -9.97
CA HIS A 7 -11.30 7.43 -9.24
C HIS A 7 -10.08 7.18 -8.34
N SER A 8 -9.32 6.13 -8.63
CA SER A 8 -8.12 5.72 -7.89
C SER A 8 -6.87 6.03 -8.70
N TYR A 9 -5.75 6.23 -8.00
CA TYR A 9 -4.42 6.32 -8.56
C TYR A 9 -3.60 5.11 -8.09
N LEU A 10 -3.04 4.36 -9.03
CA LEU A 10 -2.18 3.22 -8.74
C LEU A 10 -0.77 3.50 -9.24
N GLY A 11 0.20 3.28 -8.37
CA GLY A 11 1.61 3.28 -8.70
C GLY A 11 2.02 2.04 -9.50
N GLU A 12 3.32 1.96 -9.76
CA GLU A 12 3.90 0.85 -10.51
C GLU A 12 4.01 -0.41 -9.65
N TRP A 13 4.04 -1.58 -10.31
CA TRP A 13 4.32 -2.87 -9.67
C TRP A 13 3.34 -3.27 -8.55
N VAL A 14 2.16 -2.65 -8.53
CA VAL A 14 1.09 -2.93 -7.59
C VAL A 14 0.53 -4.34 -7.80
N ASN A 15 0.32 -5.07 -6.71
CA ASN A 15 -0.40 -6.34 -6.72
C ASN A 15 -1.80 -6.18 -6.11
N TRP A 16 -2.83 -6.28 -6.94
CA TRP A 16 -4.23 -6.25 -6.52
C TRP A 16 -4.75 -7.68 -6.31
N GLY A 17 -4.79 -8.13 -5.05
CA GLY A 17 -5.29 -9.45 -4.68
C GLY A 17 -6.76 -9.65 -5.04
N ALA A 18 -7.15 -10.89 -5.33
CA ALA A 18 -8.53 -11.23 -5.68
C ALA A 18 -9.50 -10.77 -4.58
N ALA A 19 -10.69 -10.32 -4.99
CA ALA A 19 -11.71 -9.76 -4.09
C ALA A 19 -11.21 -8.60 -3.19
N THR A 20 -10.14 -7.90 -3.59
CA THR A 20 -9.83 -6.61 -2.99
C THR A 20 -10.86 -5.58 -3.45
N ASN A 21 -11.53 -4.95 -2.49
CA ASN A 21 -12.57 -3.97 -2.73
C ASN A 21 -12.12 -2.60 -2.24
N ALA A 22 -12.32 -1.59 -3.08
CA ALA A 22 -12.19 -0.18 -2.72
C ALA A 22 -13.54 0.52 -2.84
N SER A 23 -13.78 1.48 -1.95
CA SER A 23 -14.87 2.46 -2.11
C SER A 23 -14.31 3.75 -2.69
N ASP A 24 -15.07 4.41 -3.56
CA ASP A 24 -14.76 5.73 -4.11
C ASP A 24 -15.77 6.81 -3.69
N LEU A 25 -16.86 6.43 -3.02
CA LEU A 25 -17.93 7.34 -2.61
C LEU A 25 -18.22 7.16 -1.11
N ARG A 26 -18.34 8.27 -0.39
CA ARG A 26 -18.75 8.23 1.01
C ARG A 26 -20.23 7.85 1.13
N ASN A 27 -20.58 7.10 2.17
CA ASN A 27 -21.97 6.69 2.42
C ASN A 27 -22.90 7.88 2.77
N ASP A 28 -22.34 9.02 3.16
CA ASP A 28 -23.08 10.26 3.39
C ASP A 28 -23.05 11.22 2.19
N TYR A 29 -22.50 10.78 1.05
CA TYR A 29 -22.40 11.54 -0.20
C TYR A 29 -21.65 12.88 -0.08
N GLY A 30 -20.93 13.11 1.03
CA GLY A 30 -20.15 14.32 1.26
C GLY A 30 -18.84 14.35 0.50
N LEU A 31 -18.11 15.46 0.60
CA LEU A 31 -16.79 15.62 -0.01
C LEU A 31 -15.75 14.71 0.65
N VAL A 32 -14.91 14.06 -0.15
CA VAL A 32 -13.86 13.16 0.35
C VAL A 32 -12.74 13.98 0.98
N ARG A 33 -12.18 13.45 2.07
CA ARG A 33 -10.95 13.97 2.68
C ARG A 33 -9.90 12.87 2.69
N VAL A 34 -8.67 13.24 2.34
CA VAL A 34 -7.53 12.34 2.21
C VAL A 34 -6.45 12.79 3.18
N GLN A 35 -5.77 11.84 3.83
CA GLN A 35 -4.67 12.17 4.73
C GLN A 35 -3.35 12.22 3.94
N VAL A 36 -2.64 13.34 4.02
CA VAL A 36 -1.32 13.57 3.40
C VAL A 36 -0.42 14.18 4.47
N ASP A 37 0.74 13.58 4.72
CA ASP A 37 1.71 14.04 5.73
C ASP A 37 1.09 14.35 7.10
N GLY A 38 0.17 13.48 7.53
CA GLY A 38 -0.55 13.60 8.79
C GLY A 38 -1.71 14.61 8.78
N GLN A 39 -1.84 15.43 7.74
CA GLN A 39 -2.91 16.43 7.60
C GLN A 39 -4.08 15.87 6.80
N LEU A 40 -5.30 16.24 7.19
CA LEU A 40 -6.52 15.84 6.49
C LEU A 40 -6.93 16.92 5.48
N ILE A 41 -6.72 16.64 4.20
CA ILE A 41 -6.97 17.56 3.09
C ILE A 41 -8.34 17.28 2.49
N ASN A 42 -9.15 18.33 2.28
CA ASN A 42 -10.41 18.23 1.53
C ASN A 42 -10.10 18.21 0.03
N THR A 43 -10.63 17.22 -0.69
CA THR A 43 -10.38 17.08 -2.13
C THR A 43 -11.29 17.96 -2.97
N GLY A 44 -12.40 18.47 -2.40
CA GLY A 44 -13.45 19.16 -3.16
C GLY A 44 -14.28 18.24 -4.05
N LEU A 45 -14.05 16.92 -4.00
CA LEU A 45 -14.71 15.93 -4.84
C LEU A 45 -15.56 14.98 -3.98
N ASN A 46 -16.71 14.57 -4.49
CA ASN A 46 -17.55 13.54 -3.85
C ASN A 46 -17.13 12.10 -4.20
N LYS A 47 -16.35 11.92 -5.28
CA LYS A 47 -15.79 10.63 -5.69
C LYS A 47 -14.28 10.65 -5.72
N VAL A 48 -13.66 9.87 -4.82
CA VAL A 48 -12.20 9.65 -4.75
C VAL A 48 -11.99 8.23 -4.24
N GLY A 49 -11.37 7.40 -5.06
CA GLY A 49 -11.00 6.03 -4.74
C GLY A 49 -9.77 5.97 -3.85
N VAL A 50 -8.81 5.14 -4.22
CA VAL A 50 -7.59 4.90 -3.44
C VAL A 50 -6.36 5.51 -4.12
N PHE A 51 -5.43 6.01 -3.32
CA PHE A 51 -4.06 6.30 -3.75
C PHE A 51 -3.20 5.14 -3.29
N PHE A 52 -2.60 4.41 -4.22
CA PHE A 52 -1.92 3.16 -3.93
C PHE A 52 -0.50 3.18 -4.48
N GLY A 53 0.49 3.36 -3.60
CA GLY A 53 1.88 3.60 -3.98
C GLY A 53 2.59 2.38 -4.56
N ASP A 54 3.73 2.64 -5.20
CA ASP A 54 4.52 1.64 -5.93
C ASP A 54 4.85 0.41 -5.09
N HIS A 55 4.92 -0.76 -5.73
CA HIS A 55 5.23 -2.06 -5.10
C HIS A 55 4.30 -2.48 -3.94
N SER A 56 3.23 -1.73 -3.68
CA SER A 56 2.27 -2.08 -2.65
C SER A 56 1.41 -3.25 -3.11
N ARG A 57 0.87 -3.99 -2.16
CA ARG A 57 0.18 -5.23 -2.44
C ARG A 57 -0.95 -5.48 -1.47
N THR A 58 -2.07 -5.94 -2.02
CA THR A 58 -3.15 -6.50 -1.22
C THR A 58 -3.14 -8.02 -1.30
N SER A 59 -3.50 -8.64 -0.18
CA SER A 59 -3.88 -10.05 -0.13
C SER A 59 -5.34 -10.21 -0.56
N ILE A 60 -5.80 -11.46 -0.66
CA ILE A 60 -7.20 -11.76 -1.03
C ILE A 60 -8.16 -11.18 0.03
N GLY A 61 -9.23 -10.53 -0.42
CA GLY A 61 -10.32 -10.07 0.45
C GLY A 61 -10.03 -8.80 1.25
N VAL A 62 -9.05 -7.98 0.84
CA VAL A 62 -8.75 -6.69 1.49
C VAL A 62 -9.86 -5.67 1.19
N LEU A 63 -10.28 -4.92 2.21
CA LEU A 63 -11.30 -3.87 2.11
C LEU A 63 -10.67 -2.49 2.38
N LEU A 64 -10.76 -1.59 1.40
CA LEU A 64 -10.23 -0.23 1.44
C LEU A 64 -11.35 0.81 1.42
N ASN A 65 -11.14 1.91 2.13
CA ASN A 65 -12.12 2.97 2.30
C ASN A 65 -11.95 4.05 1.22
N THR A 66 -12.96 4.92 1.09
CA THR A 66 -12.93 6.10 0.23
C THR A 66 -11.80 7.04 0.61
N GLY A 67 -10.97 7.42 -0.36
CA GLY A 67 -9.81 8.28 -0.15
C GLY A 67 -8.68 7.60 0.62
N SER A 68 -8.62 6.26 0.67
CA SER A 68 -7.50 5.57 1.31
C SER A 68 -6.18 5.93 0.62
N ASN A 69 -5.18 6.34 1.41
CA ASN A 69 -3.82 6.64 1.00
C ASN A 69 -2.89 5.52 1.49
N ILE A 70 -2.35 4.75 0.56
CA ILE A 70 -1.51 3.59 0.81
C ILE A 70 -0.12 3.91 0.27
N GLY A 71 0.86 4.05 1.17
CA GLY A 71 2.24 4.37 0.80
C GLY A 71 2.94 3.22 0.09
N ALA A 72 4.04 3.53 -0.59
CA ALA A 72 4.83 2.57 -1.35
C ALA A 72 5.28 1.37 -0.50
N PHE A 73 5.39 0.21 -1.14
CA PHE A 73 5.79 -1.07 -0.52
C PHE A 73 4.90 -1.52 0.64
N ALA A 74 3.68 -1.00 0.76
CA ALA A 74 2.76 -1.46 1.80
C ALA A 74 2.25 -2.87 1.49
N ASN A 75 2.14 -3.72 2.53
CA ASN A 75 1.59 -5.07 2.39
C ASN A 75 0.32 -5.25 3.22
N LEU A 76 -0.83 -5.30 2.55
CA LEU A 76 -2.12 -5.32 3.20
C LEU A 76 -2.66 -6.75 3.31
N LEU A 77 -2.79 -7.25 4.53
CA LEU A 77 -3.52 -8.49 4.84
C LEU A 77 -4.96 -8.17 5.29
N PRO A 78 -5.92 -9.08 5.04
CA PRO A 78 -7.30 -8.89 5.45
C PRO A 78 -7.44 -8.75 6.97
N GLY A 79 -8.46 -8.00 7.39
CA GLY A 79 -8.77 -7.80 8.81
C GLY A 79 -9.93 -6.84 9.02
N GLY A 80 -10.94 -6.89 8.15
CA GLY A 80 -12.01 -5.90 8.08
C GLY A 80 -11.65 -4.70 7.21
N LEU A 81 -12.35 -3.58 7.44
CA LEU A 81 -12.08 -2.32 6.76
C LEU A 81 -10.75 -1.73 7.27
N LEU A 82 -9.76 -1.64 6.38
CA LEU A 82 -8.43 -1.18 6.76
C LEU A 82 -8.38 0.34 7.03
N PRO A 83 -7.37 0.82 7.78
CA PRO A 83 -7.16 2.26 7.99
C PRO A 83 -7.07 3.04 6.68
N ARG A 84 -7.57 4.28 6.70
CA ARG A 84 -7.51 5.19 5.54
C ARG A 84 -6.10 5.60 5.17
N ASN A 85 -5.15 5.54 6.08
CA ASN A 85 -3.76 5.90 5.82
C ASN A 85 -2.86 4.76 6.23
N VAL A 86 -2.11 4.20 5.28
CA VAL A 86 -1.09 3.18 5.53
C VAL A 86 0.26 3.76 5.14
N PRO A 87 1.19 3.95 6.09
CA PRO A 87 2.52 4.46 5.77
C PRO A 87 3.29 3.56 4.80
N ALA A 88 4.20 4.18 4.04
CA ALA A 88 5.11 3.43 3.18
C ALA A 88 5.92 2.42 4.01
N PHE A 89 6.16 1.24 3.44
CA PHE A 89 6.90 0.14 4.04
C PHE A 89 6.27 -0.41 5.33
N ALA A 90 4.96 -0.22 5.53
CA ALA A 90 4.20 -0.84 6.61
C ALA A 90 3.38 -2.02 6.11
N SER A 91 2.90 -2.86 7.02
CA SER A 91 1.93 -3.91 6.71
C SER A 91 0.64 -3.71 7.51
N SER A 92 -0.45 -4.34 7.07
CA SER A 92 -1.62 -4.57 7.93
C SER A 92 -1.68 -6.02 8.37
N LYS A 93 -2.09 -6.27 9.61
CA LYS A 93 -2.36 -7.63 10.12
C LYS A 93 -3.50 -7.54 11.11
N ASN A 94 -4.51 -8.41 10.95
CA ASN A 94 -5.72 -8.40 11.79
C ASN A 94 -6.36 -7.00 11.91
N GLY A 95 -6.35 -6.24 10.81
CA GLY A 95 -6.93 -4.89 10.73
C GLY A 95 -6.07 -3.77 11.34
N LYS A 96 -4.93 -4.11 11.93
CA LYS A 96 -4.00 -3.16 12.57
C LYS A 96 -2.77 -2.94 11.71
N LEU A 97 -2.16 -1.76 11.82
CA LEU A 97 -0.87 -1.49 11.20
C LEU A 97 0.26 -2.11 12.02
N VAL A 98 1.19 -2.75 11.32
CA VAL A 98 2.43 -3.33 11.84
C VAL A 98 3.60 -2.90 10.95
N GLN A 99 4.83 -2.97 11.44
CA GLN A 99 5.99 -2.72 10.58
C GLN A 99 6.02 -3.70 9.40
N GLY A 100 6.53 -3.21 8.26
CA GLY A 100 6.73 -4.04 7.08
C GLY A 100 7.94 -4.95 7.22
N ASN A 101 8.26 -5.64 6.12
CA ASN A 101 9.47 -6.44 6.02
C ASN A 101 10.73 -5.57 6.02
N SER A 102 11.86 -6.17 6.38
CA SER A 102 13.20 -5.59 6.21
C SER A 102 13.47 -5.10 4.78
N TRP A 103 14.37 -4.13 4.69
CA TRP A 103 14.80 -3.52 3.43
C TRP A 103 15.30 -4.59 2.43
N GLU A 104 16.09 -5.55 2.91
CA GLU A 104 16.66 -6.63 2.11
C GLU A 104 15.57 -7.51 1.49
N ILE A 105 14.52 -7.85 2.25
CA ILE A 105 13.38 -8.62 1.75
C ILE A 105 12.58 -7.79 0.74
N LEU A 106 12.37 -6.50 0.98
CA LEU A 106 11.63 -5.63 0.08
C LEU A 106 12.30 -5.50 -1.28
N MET A 107 13.63 -5.36 -1.33
CA MET A 107 14.38 -5.30 -2.60
C MET A 107 14.39 -6.64 -3.33
N GLN A 108 14.46 -7.77 -2.61
CA GLN A 108 14.29 -9.09 -3.22
C GLN A 108 12.90 -9.25 -3.86
N ILE A 109 11.84 -8.81 -3.17
CA ILE A 109 10.47 -8.83 -3.71
C ILE A 109 10.38 -7.92 -4.94
N ALA A 110 10.91 -6.69 -4.88
CA ALA A 110 10.88 -5.75 -5.99
C ALA A 110 11.55 -6.32 -7.24
N SER A 111 12.74 -6.88 -7.08
CA SER A 111 13.49 -7.54 -8.15
C SER A 111 12.67 -8.65 -8.82
N VAL A 112 12.07 -9.56 -8.03
CA VAL A 112 11.24 -10.65 -8.56
C VAL A 112 9.98 -10.14 -9.27
N VAL A 113 9.30 -9.13 -8.71
CA VAL A 113 8.09 -8.55 -9.30
C VAL A 113 8.39 -7.89 -10.65
N MET A 114 9.49 -7.16 -10.75
CA MET A 114 9.92 -6.51 -11.99
C MET A 114 10.35 -7.52 -13.05
N GLN A 115 11.08 -8.57 -12.66
CA GLN A 115 11.54 -9.63 -13.57
C GLN A 115 10.38 -10.36 -14.28
N ARG A 116 9.21 -10.49 -13.64
CA ARG A 116 8.00 -11.06 -14.28
C ARG A 116 7.54 -10.27 -15.52
N ARG A 117 7.99 -9.03 -15.68
CA ARG A 117 7.72 -8.17 -16.84
C ARG A 117 9.00 -7.85 -17.62
N GLN A 118 10.05 -8.66 -17.46
CA GLN A 118 11.35 -8.50 -18.12
C GLN A 118 11.97 -7.12 -17.82
N ARG A 119 11.75 -6.60 -16.61
CA ARG A 119 12.40 -5.39 -16.10
C ARG A 119 13.35 -5.76 -14.97
N GLU A 120 14.45 -5.05 -14.90
CA GLU A 120 15.46 -5.20 -13.86
C GLU A 120 15.33 -4.08 -12.83
N LEU A 121 15.54 -4.41 -11.56
CA LEU A 121 15.73 -3.41 -10.51
C LEU A 121 17.14 -2.83 -10.66
N THR A 122 17.24 -1.66 -11.29
CA THR A 122 18.53 -0.98 -11.48
C THR A 122 19.00 -0.35 -10.16
N THR A 123 20.30 -0.04 -10.10
CA THR A 123 20.89 0.62 -8.93
C THR A 123 20.26 1.99 -8.67
N GLU A 124 19.86 2.73 -9.70
CA GLU A 124 19.21 4.04 -9.57
C GLU A 124 17.81 3.91 -8.94
N LEU A 125 17.05 2.88 -9.33
CA LEU A 125 15.74 2.59 -8.74
C LEU A 125 15.88 2.12 -7.29
N GLU A 126 16.85 1.26 -7.00
CA GLU A 126 17.14 0.86 -5.63
C GLU A 126 17.51 2.07 -4.76
N GLN A 127 18.36 2.97 -5.27
CA GLN A 127 18.72 4.20 -4.55
C GLN A 127 17.51 5.13 -4.35
N LEU A 128 16.64 5.26 -5.35
CA LEU A 128 15.39 6.00 -5.22
C LEU A 128 14.52 5.43 -4.10
N TYR A 129 14.28 4.12 -4.12
CA TYR A 129 13.48 3.45 -3.09
C TYR A 129 14.12 3.58 -1.70
N GLN A 130 15.46 3.54 -1.60
CA GLN A 130 16.17 3.72 -0.34
C GLN A 130 15.99 5.13 0.20
N ASN A 131 16.03 6.14 -0.66
CA ASN A 131 15.75 7.52 -0.29
C ASN A 131 14.31 7.67 0.22
N VAL A 132 13.32 7.09 -0.47
CA VAL A 132 11.92 7.09 -0.01
C VAL A 132 11.77 6.35 1.33
N PHE A 133 12.48 5.25 1.51
CA PHE A 133 12.52 4.52 2.79
C PHE A 133 12.99 5.42 3.92
N HIS A 134 14.10 6.13 3.76
CA HIS A 134 14.60 7.05 4.79
C HIS A 134 13.69 8.24 5.04
N LEU A 135 13.21 8.90 3.96
CA LEU A 135 12.34 10.08 4.05
C LEU A 135 11.02 9.79 4.80
N THR A 136 10.46 8.60 4.61
CA THR A 136 9.18 8.21 5.22
C THR A 136 9.31 7.55 6.59
N SER A 137 10.53 7.43 7.14
CA SER A 137 10.80 6.69 8.39
C SER A 137 9.96 7.17 9.58
N LEU A 138 9.72 8.47 9.71
CA LEU A 138 8.92 9.05 10.78
C LEU A 138 7.48 8.54 10.80
N HIS A 139 6.90 8.25 9.63
CA HIS A 139 5.52 7.79 9.52
C HIS A 139 5.32 6.36 10.05
N ARG A 140 6.39 5.55 10.10
CA ARG A 140 6.32 4.16 10.60
C ARG A 140 6.93 3.94 11.99
N LYS A 141 7.63 4.93 12.57
CA LYS A 141 8.21 4.83 13.93
C LYS A 141 7.20 4.48 15.04
N LYS A 142 5.94 4.86 14.88
CA LYS A 142 4.87 4.66 15.88
C LYS A 142 4.10 3.35 15.69
N ILE A 143 4.47 2.54 14.70
CA ILE A 143 3.77 1.29 14.37
C ILE A 143 4.42 0.13 15.13
N ALA A 144 3.60 -0.79 15.63
CA ALA A 144 4.07 -1.98 16.36
C ALA A 144 4.98 -2.85 15.49
N ILE A 145 6.03 -3.40 16.10
CA ILE A 145 6.92 -4.38 15.46
C ILE A 145 6.31 -5.76 15.66
N GLU A 146 6.19 -6.50 14.57
CA GLU A 146 5.80 -7.91 14.58
C GLU A 146 6.83 -8.74 13.81
N PRO A 147 6.88 -10.08 14.03
CA PRO A 147 7.81 -10.94 13.31
C PRO A 147 7.63 -10.82 11.80
N GLU A 148 8.75 -10.75 11.08
CA GLU A 148 8.75 -10.69 9.62
C GLU A 148 8.08 -11.92 9.00
N ILE A 149 7.45 -11.71 7.85
CA ILE A 149 6.98 -12.82 7.03
C ILE A 149 8.19 -13.29 6.21
N PRO A 150 8.67 -14.53 6.37
CA PRO A 150 9.85 -15.01 5.65
C PRO A 150 9.65 -14.94 4.15
N PHE A 151 10.63 -14.42 3.42
CA PHE A 151 10.65 -14.51 1.97
C PHE A 151 11.01 -15.95 1.56
N ASN A 152 10.01 -16.74 1.18
CA ASN A 152 10.23 -18.12 0.77
C ASN A 152 10.46 -18.21 -0.75
N ARG A 153 11.69 -18.56 -1.17
CA ARG A 153 12.06 -18.77 -2.58
C ARG A 153 11.49 -20.07 -3.21
N LYS A 154 10.62 -20.83 -2.53
CA LYS A 154 10.07 -22.07 -3.10
C LYS A 154 8.99 -21.82 -4.15
N SER A 155 9.44 -21.57 -5.38
CA SER A 155 8.93 -22.17 -6.63
C SER A 155 9.85 -21.70 -7.76
N ALA A 156 10.84 -22.55 -8.06
CA ALA A 156 11.43 -22.63 -9.39
C ALA A 156 10.35 -23.07 -10.39
#